data_AF-A0A5D4NXM2-F1
#
_entry.id   AF-A0A5D4NXM2-F1
#
_cell.length_a   1.000
_cell.length_b   1.000
_cell.length_c   1.000
_cell.angle_alpha   90.00
_cell.angle_beta   90.00
_cell.angle_gamma   90.00
#
_symmetry.space_group_name_H-M   'P 1'
#
loop_
_entity.id
_entity.type
_entity.pdbx_description
1 polymer ?
#
loop_
_entity_poly.entity_id
_entity_poly.type
_entity_poly.pdbx_seq_one_letter_code
_entity_poly.pdbx_strand_id
1 'polypeptide(L)'
;MLRFSQVASSEKLRNFFREGSQLADKQIRELSTFLLREDLTSPRVLDDQVTDSTSSPFSDRLMLTHASMASATGIMNYGAALSKILRHNIHAQFISLKAGVGKYADDGLTMMISNGWLEEPPTAADRKKLSERSAGKKNLIL
;
A
#
# COMPACT_ATOMS: atom_id res chain seq x y z
N MET A 1 8.37 -2.96 7.94
CA MET A 1 8.83 -3.52 6.65
C MET A 1 10.25 -4.06 6.72
N LEU A 2 11.18 -3.46 7.50
CA LEU A 2 12.57 -3.93 7.64
C LEU A 2 12.72 -5.42 7.97
N ARG A 3 11.93 -5.98 8.91
CA ARG A 3 11.95 -7.43 9.21
C ARG A 3 11.59 -8.30 8.00
N PHE A 4 10.61 -7.87 7.18
CA PHE A 4 10.22 -8.61 5.97
C PHE A 4 11.31 -8.53 4.89
N SER A 5 12.05 -7.42 4.77
CA SER A 5 13.17 -7.35 3.83
C SER A 5 14.35 -8.25 4.22
N GLN A 6 14.49 -8.58 5.51
CA GLN A 6 15.52 -9.50 6.00
C GLN A 6 15.25 -10.95 5.59
N VAL A 7 13.98 -11.36 5.53
CA VAL A 7 13.60 -12.77 5.35
C VAL A 7 12.94 -13.11 4.01
N ALA A 8 12.51 -12.13 3.21
CA ALA A 8 11.87 -12.37 1.93
C ALA A 8 12.72 -13.20 0.96
N SER A 9 12.11 -14.09 0.19
CA SER A 9 12.88 -15.05 -0.62
C SER A 9 13.56 -14.42 -1.84
N SER A 10 12.92 -13.41 -2.46
CA SER A 10 13.42 -12.79 -3.69
C SER A 10 13.96 -11.38 -3.46
N GLU A 11 14.99 -11.00 -4.21
CA GLU A 11 15.58 -9.66 -4.14
C GLU A 11 14.57 -8.56 -4.48
N LYS A 12 13.64 -8.83 -5.40
CA LYS A 12 12.55 -7.91 -5.74
C LYS A 12 11.67 -7.59 -4.52
N LEU A 13 11.29 -8.62 -3.75
CA LEU A 13 10.51 -8.42 -2.51
C LEU A 13 11.33 -7.74 -1.42
N ARG A 14 12.61 -8.11 -1.27
CA ARG A 14 13.51 -7.46 -0.32
C ARG A 14 13.60 -5.96 -0.56
N ASN A 15 13.77 -5.56 -1.82
CA ASN A 15 13.82 -4.16 -2.22
C ASN A 15 12.49 -3.45 -1.99
N PHE A 16 11.36 -4.06 -2.37
CA PHE A 16 10.03 -3.52 -2.06
C PHE A 16 9.86 -3.24 -0.56
N PHE A 17 10.14 -4.21 0.31
CA PHE A 17 10.02 -4.01 1.76
C PHE A 17 11.02 -2.96 2.30
N ARG A 18 12.24 -2.88 1.73
CA ARG A 18 13.22 -1.85 2.10
C ARG A 18 12.71 -0.45 1.76
N GLU A 19 12.17 -0.26 0.56
CA GLU A 19 11.56 1.00 0.12
C GLU A 19 10.38 1.39 1.02
N GLY A 20 9.52 0.44 1.40
CA GLY A 20 8.45 0.70 2.35
C GLY A 20 8.94 1.15 3.73
N SER A 21 10.08 0.61 4.19
CA SER A 21 10.72 1.05 5.43
C SER A 21 11.25 2.48 5.31
N GLN A 22 11.95 2.79 4.22
CA GLN A 22 12.49 4.13 3.95
C GLN A 22 11.38 5.17 3.80
N LEU A 23 10.26 4.80 3.17
CA LEU A 23 9.08 5.63 3.07
C LEU A 23 8.55 5.98 4.47
N ALA A 24 8.34 4.99 5.33
CA ALA A 24 7.87 5.22 6.69
C ALA A 24 8.85 6.11 7.49
N ASP A 25 10.15 5.87 7.40
CA ASP A 25 11.18 6.70 8.05
C ASP A 25 11.13 8.15 7.59
N LYS A 26 10.93 8.38 6.30
CA LYS A 26 10.75 9.73 5.74
C LYS A 26 9.52 10.41 6.33
N GLN A 27 8.38 9.72 6.37
CA GLN A 27 7.14 10.26 6.95
C GLN A 27 7.30 10.59 8.43
N ILE A 28 7.95 9.71 9.21
CA ILE A 28 8.26 9.93 10.64
C ILE A 28 9.11 11.19 10.82
N ARG A 29 10.17 11.37 10.02
CA ARG A 29 11.05 12.54 10.10
C ARG A 29 10.32 13.83 9.77
N GLU A 30 9.53 13.85 8.70
CA GLU A 30 8.76 15.03 8.29
C GLU A 30 7.73 15.43 9.36
N LEU A 31 6.97 14.48 9.89
CA LEU A 31 5.97 14.74 10.93
C LEU A 31 6.62 15.13 12.26
N SER A 32 7.73 14.49 12.63
CA SER A 32 8.48 14.86 13.84
C SER A 32 9.03 16.28 13.75
N THR A 33 9.60 16.64 12.59
CA THR A 33 10.11 17.99 12.34
C THR A 33 8.98 19.01 12.40
N PHE A 34 7.80 18.67 11.87
CA PHE A 34 6.63 19.51 11.96
C PHE A 34 6.21 19.77 13.42
N LEU A 35 6.11 18.72 14.26
CA LEU A 35 5.77 18.86 15.67
C LEU A 35 6.78 19.74 16.41
N LEU A 36 8.08 19.47 16.22
CA LEU A 36 9.15 20.22 16.88
C LEU A 36 9.16 21.71 16.50
N ARG A 37 8.77 22.07 15.28
CA ARG A 37 8.67 23.48 14.84
C ARG A 37 7.52 24.24 15.49
N GLU A 38 6.51 23.54 15.98
CA GLU A 38 5.36 24.12 16.69
C GLU A 38 5.51 23.93 18.20
N ASP A 39 6.75 23.72 18.68
CA ASP A 39 7.11 23.50 20.09
C ASP A 39 6.41 22.28 20.74
N LEU A 40 6.06 21.27 19.93
CA LEU A 40 5.47 20.01 20.38
C LEU A 40 6.50 18.87 20.41
N THR A 41 6.40 18.00 21.40
CA THR A 41 7.24 16.80 21.50
C THR A 41 6.84 15.76 20.47
N SER A 42 7.81 15.19 19.75
CA SER A 42 7.56 14.05 18.87
C SER A 42 7.45 12.74 19.67
N PRO A 43 6.51 11.83 19.33
CA PRO A 43 6.45 10.50 19.92
C PRO A 43 7.74 9.71 19.70
N ARG A 44 8.13 8.90 20.69
CA ARG A 44 9.27 7.98 20.56
C ARG A 44 8.94 6.87 19.57
N VAL A 45 9.84 6.63 18.61
CA VAL A 45 9.78 5.44 17.75
C VAL A 45 10.15 4.21 18.58
N LEU A 46 9.23 3.24 18.65
CA LEU A 46 9.47 1.95 19.30
C LEU A 46 9.81 0.92 18.20
N ASP A 47 11.09 0.77 17.88
CA ASP A 47 11.55 -0.25 16.92
C ASP A 47 12.80 -0.99 17.42
N ASP A 48 12.75 -1.47 18.66
CA ASP A 48 13.83 -2.22 19.31
C ASP A 48 13.69 -3.75 19.15
N GLN A 49 12.62 -4.23 18.52
CA GLN A 49 12.27 -5.66 18.46
C GLN A 49 12.72 -6.36 17.16
N VAL A 50 13.65 -5.78 16.39
CA VAL A 50 14.21 -6.45 15.19
C VAL A 50 15.29 -7.43 15.64
N THR A 51 15.11 -8.72 15.35
CA THR A 51 16.10 -9.77 15.64
C THR A 51 17.02 -10.01 14.44
N ASP A 52 18.09 -10.76 14.66
CA ASP A 52 19.07 -11.17 13.64
C ASP A 52 18.63 -12.38 12.80
N SER A 53 17.42 -12.92 13.03
CA SER A 53 16.91 -14.10 12.32
C SER A 53 16.77 -13.85 10.81
N THR A 54 17.41 -14.67 10.00
CA THR A 54 17.27 -14.66 8.53
C THR A 54 16.28 -15.72 8.03
N SER A 55 15.76 -16.56 8.93
CA SER A 55 14.76 -17.58 8.59
C SER A 55 13.37 -16.96 8.58
N SER A 56 12.66 -17.08 7.45
CA SER A 56 11.30 -16.54 7.35
C SER A 56 10.30 -17.37 8.15
N PRO A 57 9.54 -16.76 9.07
CA PRO A 57 8.42 -17.43 9.73
C PRO A 57 7.13 -17.44 8.88
N PHE A 58 7.08 -16.67 7.79
CA PHE A 58 5.89 -16.48 6.96
C PHE A 58 6.20 -16.65 5.46
N SER A 59 5.18 -16.93 4.67
CA SER A 59 5.32 -16.96 3.21
C SER A 59 5.42 -15.55 2.62
N ASP A 60 6.10 -15.42 1.48
CA ASP A 60 6.19 -14.16 0.74
C ASP A 60 4.81 -13.58 0.38
N ARG A 61 3.86 -14.46 0.02
CA ARG A 61 2.47 -14.08 -0.23
C ARG A 61 1.86 -13.41 0.99
N LEU A 62 2.01 -14.00 2.18
CA LEU A 62 1.45 -13.45 3.41
C LEU A 62 2.12 -12.12 3.79
N MET A 63 3.45 -12.03 3.68
CA MET A 63 4.19 -10.80 3.96
C MET A 63 3.79 -9.65 3.03
N LEU A 64 3.64 -9.93 1.73
CA LEU A 64 3.21 -8.91 0.75
C LEU A 64 1.75 -8.50 1.00
N THR A 65 0.85 -9.44 1.29
CA THR A 65 -0.53 -9.12 1.68
C THR A 65 -0.58 -8.20 2.92
N HIS A 66 0.21 -8.50 3.96
CA HIS A 66 0.29 -7.63 5.14
C HIS A 66 0.83 -6.23 4.82
N ALA A 67 1.82 -6.13 3.93
CA ALA A 67 2.32 -4.84 3.48
C ALA A 67 1.25 -4.03 2.72
N SER A 68 0.51 -4.68 1.82
CA SER A 68 -0.61 -4.05 1.11
C SER A 68 -1.71 -3.59 2.06
N MET A 69 -2.06 -4.39 3.07
CA MET A 69 -3.02 -4.01 4.12
C MET A 69 -2.53 -2.79 4.91
N ALA A 70 -1.26 -2.79 5.34
CA ALA A 70 -0.67 -1.66 6.06
C ALA A 70 -0.71 -0.36 5.23
N SER A 71 -0.40 -0.45 3.93
CA SER A 71 -0.49 0.68 3.00
C SER A 71 -1.93 1.19 2.86
N ALA A 72 -2.91 0.29 2.70
CA ALA A 72 -4.32 0.66 2.63
C ALA A 72 -4.80 1.35 3.91
N THR A 73 -4.43 0.83 5.08
CA THR A 73 -4.72 1.47 6.38
C THR A 73 -4.04 2.83 6.48
N GLY A 74 -2.80 2.99 6.02
CA GLY A 74 -2.11 4.27 5.96
C GLY A 74 -2.87 5.31 5.11
N ILE A 75 -3.30 4.92 3.91
CA ILE A 75 -4.10 5.77 3.01
C ILE A 75 -5.43 6.17 3.66
N MET A 76 -6.10 5.23 4.33
CA MET A 76 -7.34 5.47 5.06
C MET A 76 -7.14 6.47 6.21
N ASN A 77 -6.09 6.29 7.02
CA ASN A 77 -5.75 7.18 8.13
C ASN A 77 -5.45 8.60 7.64
N TYR A 78 -4.67 8.75 6.55
CA TYR A 78 -4.47 10.06 5.94
C TYR A 78 -5.77 10.66 5.40
N GLY A 79 -6.65 9.85 4.81
CA GLY A 79 -7.99 10.29 4.38
C GLY A 79 -8.84 10.83 5.54
N ALA A 80 -8.88 10.11 6.66
CA ALA A 80 -9.61 10.52 7.85
C ALA A 80 -8.99 11.75 8.54
N ALA A 81 -7.67 11.94 8.45
CA ALA A 81 -7.02 13.15 8.94
C ALA A 81 -7.33 14.35 8.04
N LEU A 82 -7.25 14.20 6.72
CA LEU A 82 -7.54 15.26 5.76
C LEU A 82 -8.97 15.81 5.90
N SER A 83 -9.96 14.96 6.21
CA SER A 83 -11.33 15.42 6.45
C SER A 83 -11.50 16.30 7.70
N LYS A 84 -10.50 16.36 8.59
CA LYS A 84 -10.53 17.12 9.85
C LYS A 84 -9.55 18.29 9.88
N ILE A 85 -8.59 18.35 8.95
CA ILE A 85 -7.56 19.41 8.93
C ILE A 85 -8.13 20.65 8.24
N LEU A 86 -8.16 21.78 8.96
CA LEU A 86 -8.56 23.08 8.42
C LEU A 86 -7.37 23.95 7.98
N ARG A 87 -6.17 23.70 8.53
CA ARG A 87 -4.94 24.44 8.19
C ARG A 87 -4.40 24.00 6.83
N HIS A 88 -4.38 24.92 5.86
CA HIS A 88 -4.00 24.62 4.47
C HIS A 88 -2.61 23.99 4.31
N ASN A 89 -1.60 24.50 5.03
CA ASN A 89 -0.23 23.98 4.95
C ASN A 89 -0.14 22.51 5.42
N ILE A 90 -0.82 22.17 6.52
CA ILE A 90 -0.89 20.80 7.05
C ILE A 90 -1.67 19.90 6.07
N HIS A 91 -2.77 20.42 5.52
CA HIS A 91 -3.58 19.69 4.55
C HIS A 91 -2.76 19.31 3.31
N ALA A 92 -1.99 20.26 2.75
CA ALA A 92 -1.10 20.01 1.61
C ALA A 92 -0.01 18.99 1.94
N GLN A 93 0.59 19.07 3.13
CA GLN A 93 1.60 18.11 3.57
C GLN A 93 1.02 16.69 3.66
N PHE A 94 -0.17 16.52 4.24
CA PHE A 94 -0.84 15.22 4.36
C PHE A 94 -1.23 14.63 2.99
N ILE A 95 -1.60 15.46 2.01
CA ILE A 95 -1.81 15.01 0.63
C ILE A 95 -0.51 14.45 0.04
N SER A 96 0.61 15.16 0.21
CA SER A 96 1.91 14.73 -0.30
C SER A 96 2.35 13.40 0.33
N LEU A 97 2.25 13.28 1.65
CA LEU A 97 2.56 12.04 2.39
C LEU A 97 1.68 10.87 1.92
N LYS A 98 0.36 11.11 1.75
CA LYS A 98 -0.59 10.11 1.25
C LYS A 98 -0.24 9.64 -0.16
N ALA A 99 0.19 10.55 -1.04
CA ALA A 99 0.59 10.20 -2.40
C ALA A 99 1.79 9.24 -2.43
N GLY A 100 2.77 9.43 -1.53
CA GLY A 100 3.88 8.50 -1.36
C GLY A 100 3.44 7.08 -1.00
N VAL A 101 2.50 6.94 -0.06
CA VAL A 101 1.90 5.64 0.30
C VAL A 101 1.09 5.06 -0.86
N GLY A 102 0.36 5.91 -1.58
CA GLY A 102 -0.41 5.50 -2.77
C GLY A 102 0.47 4.86 -3.84
N LYS A 103 1.62 5.47 -4.15
CA LYS A 103 2.59 4.89 -5.08
C LYS A 103 3.10 3.53 -4.59
N TYR A 104 3.53 3.45 -3.34
CA TYR A 104 4.01 2.20 -2.76
C TYR A 104 2.94 1.08 -2.74
N ALA A 105 1.68 1.44 -2.53
CA ALA A 105 0.56 0.51 -2.61
C ALA A 105 0.34 -0.03 -4.03
N ASP A 106 0.48 0.82 -5.05
CA ASP A 106 0.36 0.44 -6.45
C ASP A 106 1.47 -0.51 -6.91
N ASP A 107 2.71 -0.24 -6.48
CA ASP A 107 3.85 -1.13 -6.71
C ASP A 107 3.61 -2.51 -6.07
N GLY A 108 3.09 -2.53 -4.83
CA GLY A 108 2.72 -3.77 -4.13
C GLY A 108 1.60 -4.53 -4.83
N LEU A 109 0.56 -3.84 -5.30
CA LEU A 109 -0.55 -4.43 -6.05
C LEU A 109 -0.06 -5.07 -7.36
N THR A 110 0.78 -4.35 -8.10
CA THR A 110 1.41 -4.84 -9.33
C THR A 110 2.22 -6.11 -9.05
N MET A 111 2.97 -6.14 -7.94
CA MET A 111 3.68 -7.34 -7.52
C MET A 111 2.74 -8.50 -7.19
N MET A 112 1.64 -8.27 -6.47
CA MET A 112 0.68 -9.32 -6.15
C MET A 112 0.02 -9.89 -7.42
N ILE A 113 -0.35 -9.04 -8.37
CA ILE A 113 -0.91 -9.48 -9.67
C ILE A 113 0.11 -10.31 -10.44
N SER A 114 1.35 -9.82 -10.55
CA SER A 114 2.41 -10.52 -11.30
C SER A 114 2.74 -11.92 -10.77
N ASN A 115 2.51 -12.16 -9.47
CA ASN A 115 2.72 -13.47 -8.83
C ASN A 115 1.43 -14.30 -8.73
N GLY A 116 0.28 -13.82 -9.22
CA GLY A 116 -1.02 -14.50 -9.06
C GLY A 116 -1.47 -14.62 -7.61
N TRP A 117 -1.05 -13.69 -6.74
CA TRP A 117 -1.35 -13.69 -5.31
C TRP A 117 -2.56 -12.86 -4.92
N LEU A 118 -3.00 -11.98 -5.84
CA LEU A 118 -4.20 -11.17 -5.69
C LEU A 118 -5.42 -11.98 -6.15
N GLU A 119 -6.41 -12.11 -5.27
CA GLU A 119 -7.69 -12.72 -5.62
C GLU A 119 -8.48 -11.78 -6.56
N GLU A 120 -9.10 -12.34 -7.60
CA GLU A 120 -10.01 -11.58 -8.45
C GLU A 120 -11.35 -11.41 -7.72
N PRO A 121 -11.77 -10.18 -7.37
CA PRO A 121 -13.09 -9.99 -6.79
C PRO A 121 -14.18 -10.30 -7.82
N PRO A 122 -15.38 -10.73 -7.41
CA PRO A 122 -16.48 -10.96 -8.32
C PRO A 122 -16.73 -9.73 -9.22
N THR A 123 -16.57 -9.91 -10.52
CA THR A 123 -16.76 -8.83 -11.49
C THR A 123 -18.22 -8.74 -11.91
N ALA A 124 -18.73 -7.51 -12.05
CA ALA A 124 -20.05 -7.31 -12.61
C ALA A 124 -20.02 -7.64 -14.11
N ALA A 125 -21.09 -8.25 -14.62
CA ALA A 125 -21.19 -8.57 -16.03
C ALA A 125 -21.17 -7.29 -16.89
N ASP A 126 -20.37 -7.30 -17.95
CA ASP A 126 -20.28 -6.19 -18.90
C ASP A 126 -21.56 -6.14 -19.76
N ARG A 127 -22.52 -5.31 -19.33
CA ARG A 127 -23.82 -5.16 -19.99
C ARG A 127 -23.70 -4.69 -21.44
N LYS A 128 -22.67 -3.92 -21.76
CA LYS A 128 -22.43 -3.44 -23.14
C LYS A 128 -21.99 -4.59 -24.03
N LYS A 129 -20.97 -5.36 -23.62
CA LYS A 129 -20.57 -6.59 -24.34
C LYS A 129 -21.70 -7.61 -24.43
N LEU A 130 -22.53 -7.73 -23.41
CA LEU A 130 -23.72 -8.59 -23.43
C LEU A 130 -24.74 -8.11 -24.45
N SER A 131 -25.04 -6.80 -24.51
CA SER A 131 -25.97 -6.23 -25.50
C SER A 131 -25.49 -6.38 -26.95
N GLU A 132 -24.19 -6.25 -27.18
CA GLU A 132 -23.55 -6.46 -28.48
C GLU A 132 -23.60 -7.94 -28.91
N ARG A 133 -23.54 -8.87 -27.94
CA ARG A 133 -23.69 -10.32 -28.19
C ARG A 133 -25.16 -10.76 -28.33
N SER A 134 -26.11 -10.07 -27.70
CA SER A 134 -27.53 -10.44 -27.70
C SER A 134 -28.31 -9.94 -28.92
N ALA A 135 -27.72 -9.09 -29.77
CA ALA A 135 -28.33 -8.66 -31.02
C ALA A 135 -28.37 -9.82 -32.03
N GLY A 136 -29.42 -10.64 -31.96
CA GLY A 136 -29.94 -11.49 -33.03
C GLY A 136 -28.90 -12.15 -33.93
N LYS A 137 -28.16 -13.15 -33.42
CA LYS A 137 -27.56 -14.16 -34.31
C LYS A 137 -28.70 -14.93 -34.97
N LYS A 138 -29.12 -14.44 -36.14
CA LYS A 138 -29.81 -15.20 -37.18
C LYS A 138 -28.97 -16.45 -37.47
N ASN A 139 -29.23 -17.54 -36.76
CA ASN A 139 -29.02 -18.88 -37.32
C ASN A 139 -30.15 -19.11 -38.33
N LEU A 140 -30.05 -18.44 -39.48
CA LEU A 140 -30.65 -18.90 -40.71
C LEU A 140 -29.59 -19.80 -41.37
N ILE A 141 -29.62 -21.07 -40.99
CA ILE A 141 -29.11 -22.14 -41.84
C ILE A 141 -30.38 -22.90 -42.25
N LEU A 142 -30.79 -22.67 -43.50
CA LEU A 142 -31.54 -23.64 -44.28
C LEU A 142 -30.61 -24.82 -44.58
#